data_AF-A0A966W058-F1
#
_entry.id   AF-A0A966W058-F1
#
_cell.length_a   1.000
_cell.length_b   1.000
_cell.length_c   1.000
_cell.angle_alpha   90.00
_cell.angle_beta   90.00
_cell.angle_gamma   90.00
#
_symmetry.space_group_name_H-M   'P 1'
#
loop_
_entity.id
_entity.type
_entity.pdbx_description
1 polymer ?
#
loop_
_entity_poly.entity_id
_entity_poly.type
_entity_poly.pdbx_seq_one_letter_code
_entity_poly.pdbx_strand_id
1 'polypeptide(L)'
;MNRIATTGGQFGRWLATQRPLQRTALKVALFAGVVLFALYPNPVLLVRQIAHLLDTESLIQPDLPAMPAINREIDQLIATNVPPLTEFKAVERFVYRRIQYQYDWHGWWNLDYWPTAAEVWERKREDCDGRAVLAVSILRARGYPEARLVANLQHVWVAVGTNELMGPMADKNFRREGGKMVDGKLVGAKTVITLPALKTLLDSLAMTCKFPAWRVVLMLVTLLALVFHPAADTGRFAMLCAVMLAGYAVFLDWCVRRTDRDTVDFDWNFPVAAVLILGALVAAWRTAKRSAVA
;
A
#
# COMPACT_ATOMS: atom_id res chain seq x y z
N MET A 1 17.94 -12.39 -36.78
CA MET A 1 17.02 -12.12 -35.65
C MET A 1 15.85 -13.08 -35.76
N ASN A 2 15.98 -14.29 -35.21
CA ASN A 2 15.02 -15.38 -35.41
C ASN A 2 13.98 -15.46 -34.28
N ARG A 3 12.72 -15.29 -34.69
CA ARG A 3 11.43 -15.65 -34.07
C ARG A 3 11.45 -15.98 -32.56
N ILE A 4 11.25 -14.96 -31.74
CA ILE A 4 10.72 -15.10 -30.38
C ILE A 4 9.19 -15.25 -30.51
N ALA A 5 8.75 -16.43 -30.94
CA ALA A 5 7.38 -16.88 -30.74
C ALA A 5 7.47 -18.21 -29.99
N THR A 6 8.16 -18.21 -28.85
CA THR A 6 8.15 -19.35 -27.94
C THR A 6 6.76 -19.43 -27.34
N THR A 7 6.00 -20.47 -27.69
CA THR A 7 4.74 -20.78 -26.99
C THR A 7 5.04 -20.97 -25.50
N GLY A 8 4.08 -20.70 -24.60
CA GLY A 8 4.29 -20.85 -23.16
C GLY A 8 4.84 -22.23 -22.77
N GLY A 9 4.43 -23.29 -23.47
CA GLY A 9 4.97 -24.64 -23.28
C GLY A 9 6.44 -24.82 -23.71
N GLN A 10 6.93 -24.11 -24.72
CA GLN A 10 8.36 -24.12 -25.08
C GLN A 10 9.19 -23.41 -24.01
N PHE A 11 8.71 -22.28 -23.50
CA PHE A 11 9.38 -21.57 -22.42
C PHE A 11 9.47 -22.42 -21.14
N GLY A 12 8.38 -23.07 -20.73
CA GLY A 12 8.37 -23.96 -19.57
C GLY A 12 9.36 -25.12 -19.69
N ARG A 13 9.46 -25.74 -20.87
CA ARG A 13 10.44 -26.80 -21.15
C ARG A 13 11.88 -26.29 -21.09
N TRP A 14 12.16 -25.14 -21.72
CA TRP A 14 13.47 -24.50 -21.64
C TRP A 14 13.86 -24.12 -20.20
N LEU A 15 12.91 -23.62 -19.41
CA LEU A 15 13.14 -23.28 -18.01
C LEU A 15 13.47 -24.52 -17.16
N ALA A 16 12.87 -25.67 -17.51
CA ALA A 16 13.13 -26.94 -16.84
C ALA A 16 14.55 -27.48 -17.10
N THR A 17 15.15 -27.19 -18.26
CA THR A 17 16.53 -27.62 -18.62
C THR A 17 17.62 -26.74 -18.01
N GLN A 18 17.27 -25.62 -17.36
CA GLN A 18 18.26 -24.75 -16.72
C GLN A 18 18.83 -25.37 -15.44
N ARG A 19 20.04 -24.98 -15.05
CA ARG A 19 20.65 -25.39 -13.77
C ARG A 19 19.74 -25.01 -12.60
N PRO A 20 19.72 -25.77 -11.49
CA PRO A 20 18.77 -25.54 -10.39
C PRO A 20 18.77 -24.10 -9.85
N LEU A 21 19.95 -23.50 -9.63
CA LEU A 21 20.06 -22.12 -9.16
C LEU A 21 19.56 -21.11 -10.20
N GLN A 22 19.93 -21.26 -11.47
CA GLN A 22 19.48 -20.40 -12.56
C GLN A 22 17.97 -20.48 -12.74
N ARG A 23 17.40 -21.69 -12.70
CA ARG A 23 15.96 -21.93 -12.78
C ARG A 23 15.21 -21.22 -11.65
N THR A 24 15.69 -21.35 -10.41
CA THR A 24 15.09 -20.66 -9.26
C THR A 24 15.20 -19.15 -9.40
N ALA A 25 16.37 -18.62 -9.77
CA ALA A 25 16.57 -17.19 -9.99
C ALA A 25 15.63 -16.63 -11.07
N LEU A 26 15.48 -17.32 -12.20
CA LEU A 26 14.56 -16.95 -13.27
C LEU A 26 13.10 -16.96 -12.81
N LYS A 27 12.67 -17.98 -12.06
CA LYS A 27 11.30 -18.03 -11.49
C LYS A 27 11.05 -16.88 -10.53
N VAL A 28 12.00 -16.59 -9.64
CA VAL A 28 11.91 -15.47 -8.70
C VAL A 28 11.86 -14.15 -9.46
N ALA A 29 12.70 -13.95 -10.48
CA ALA A 29 12.70 -12.73 -11.29
C ALA A 29 11.37 -12.54 -12.06
N LEU A 30 10.81 -13.61 -12.64
CA LEU A 30 9.50 -13.56 -13.30
C LEU A 30 8.39 -13.23 -12.31
N PHE A 31 8.38 -13.89 -11.15
CA PHE A 31 7.40 -13.61 -10.11
C PHE A 31 7.51 -12.17 -9.61
N ALA A 32 8.73 -11.69 -9.34
CA ALA A 32 8.99 -10.31 -8.95
C ALA A 32 8.51 -9.33 -10.02
N GLY A 33 8.71 -9.63 -11.31
CA GLY A 33 8.16 -8.83 -12.41
C GLY A 33 6.64 -8.74 -12.40
N VAL A 34 5.94 -9.87 -12.15
CA VAL A 34 4.48 -9.89 -12.02
C VAL A 34 4.00 -9.15 -10.77
N VAL A 35 4.70 -9.30 -9.64
CA VAL A 35 4.39 -8.56 -8.41
C VAL A 35 4.57 -7.06 -8.64
N LEU A 36 5.66 -6.62 -9.26
CA LEU A 36 5.88 -5.23 -9.60
C LEU A 36 4.81 -4.71 -10.57
N PHE A 37 4.44 -5.47 -11.59
CA PHE A 37 3.37 -5.08 -12.51
C PHE A 37 2.00 -5.00 -11.81
N ALA A 38 1.68 -5.95 -10.94
CA ALA A 38 0.41 -6.00 -10.23
C ALA A 38 0.30 -4.89 -9.18
N LEU A 39 1.37 -4.60 -8.44
CA LEU A 39 1.36 -3.61 -7.35
C LEU A 39 1.72 -2.20 -7.84
N TYR A 40 2.65 -2.08 -8.77
CA TYR A 40 3.20 -0.80 -9.26
C TYR A 40 3.26 -0.75 -10.79
N PRO A 41 2.12 -0.82 -11.49
CA PRO A 41 2.09 -0.78 -12.95
C PRO A 41 2.66 0.52 -13.54
N ASN A 42 2.74 1.61 -12.74
CA ASN A 42 3.42 2.83 -13.13
C ASN A 42 4.80 2.94 -12.44
N PRO A 43 5.89 2.52 -13.11
CA PRO A 43 7.23 2.53 -12.52
C PRO A 43 7.79 3.94 -12.31
N VAL A 44 7.32 4.94 -13.07
CA VAL A 44 7.72 6.34 -12.88
C VAL A 44 7.22 6.84 -11.53
N LEU A 45 5.97 6.53 -11.19
CA LEU A 45 5.42 6.87 -9.87
C LEU A 45 6.09 6.09 -8.75
N LEU A 46 6.53 4.85 -8.97
CA LEU A 46 7.30 4.11 -7.97
C LEU A 46 8.62 4.81 -7.64
N VAL A 47 9.36 5.28 -8.66
CA VAL A 47 10.61 6.04 -8.44
C VAL A 47 10.34 7.34 -7.69
N ARG A 48 9.27 8.06 -8.04
CA ARG A 48 8.85 9.26 -7.31
C ARG A 48 8.47 8.94 -5.86
N GLN A 49 7.73 7.85 -5.62
CA GLN A 49 7.35 7.43 -4.28
C GLN A 49 8.58 7.13 -3.42
N ILE A 50 9.59 6.46 -3.97
CA ILE A 50 10.86 6.25 -3.26
C ILE A 50 11.50 7.60 -2.89
N ALA A 51 11.55 8.56 -3.80
CA ALA A 51 12.08 9.89 -3.51
C ALA A 51 11.26 10.61 -2.42
N HIS A 52 9.93 10.53 -2.49
CA HIS A 52 9.00 11.10 -1.51
C HIS A 52 9.19 10.49 -0.11
N LEU A 53 9.39 9.18 -0.01
CA LEU A 53 9.63 8.51 1.27
C LEU A 53 11.00 8.85 1.87
N LEU A 54 12.00 9.12 1.02
CA LEU A 54 13.32 9.59 1.45
C LEU A 54 13.30 11.04 1.92
N ASP A 55 12.43 11.88 1.34
CA ASP A 55 12.26 13.27 1.74
C ASP A 55 10.78 13.68 1.82
N THR A 56 10.10 13.22 2.87
CA THR A 56 8.67 13.49 3.08
C THR A 56 8.34 14.97 3.32
N GLU A 57 9.34 15.79 3.69
CA GLU A 57 9.14 17.23 3.87
C GLU A 57 8.96 17.94 2.53
N SER A 58 9.47 17.38 1.43
CA SER A 58 9.25 17.90 0.07
C SER A 58 7.78 17.85 -0.37
N LEU A 59 6.98 16.99 0.25
CA LEU A 59 5.54 16.86 -0.01
C LEU A 59 4.73 18.02 0.55
N ILE A 60 5.24 18.64 1.62
CA ILE A 60 4.59 19.69 2.38
C ILE A 60 4.86 21.05 1.73
N GLN A 61 3.81 21.71 1.25
CA GLN A 61 3.91 22.95 0.47
C GLN A 61 3.04 24.05 1.09
N PRO A 62 3.50 24.71 2.18
CA PRO A 62 2.75 25.79 2.82
C PRO A 62 2.61 27.03 1.94
N ASP A 63 3.44 27.17 0.91
CA ASP A 63 3.49 28.25 -0.07
C ASP A 63 2.70 27.95 -1.36
N LEU A 64 1.85 26.91 -1.36
CA LEU A 64 0.99 26.56 -2.50
C LEU A 64 0.21 27.79 -3.00
N PRO A 65 0.17 28.09 -4.32
CA PRO A 65 -0.54 29.28 -4.84
C PRO A 65 -2.02 29.37 -4.46
N ALA A 66 -2.69 28.25 -4.22
CA ALA A 66 -4.07 28.19 -3.78
C ALA A 66 -4.28 28.46 -2.28
N MET A 67 -3.20 28.52 -1.48
CA MET A 67 -3.25 28.64 -0.02
C MET A 67 -4.03 29.87 0.47
N PRO A 68 -3.92 31.07 -0.14
CA PRO A 68 -4.74 32.21 0.28
C PRO A 68 -6.25 31.98 0.13
N ALA A 69 -6.67 31.27 -0.91
CA ALA A 69 -8.08 30.93 -1.11
C ALA A 69 -8.54 29.85 -0.12
N ILE A 70 -7.72 28.82 0.07
CA ILE A 70 -7.96 27.75 1.06
C ILE A 70 -8.13 28.34 2.47
N ASN A 71 -7.21 29.21 2.89
CA ASN A 71 -7.26 29.82 4.21
C ASN A 71 -8.51 30.66 4.41
N ARG A 72 -8.92 31.44 3.40
CA ARG A 72 -10.16 32.23 3.46
C ARG A 72 -11.40 31.36 3.65
N GLU A 73 -11.46 30.21 2.99
CA GLU A 73 -12.57 29.27 3.17
C GLU A 73 -12.57 28.63 4.57
N ILE A 74 -11.40 28.33 5.12
CA ILE A 74 -11.28 27.81 6.49
C ILE A 74 -11.68 28.87 7.51
N ASP A 75 -11.32 30.13 7.28
CA ASP A 75 -11.72 31.26 8.15
C ASP A 75 -13.24 31.43 8.20
N GLN A 76 -13.97 31.06 7.13
CA GLN A 76 -15.44 31.03 7.14
C GLN A 76 -16.03 29.90 8.00
N LEU A 77 -15.23 28.90 8.38
CA LEU A 77 -15.64 27.77 9.22
C LEU A 77 -15.36 27.98 10.71
N ILE A 78 -14.68 29.06 11.09
CA ILE A 78 -14.27 29.35 12.46
C ILE A 78 -14.66 30.76 12.88
N ALA A 79 -14.97 30.94 14.16
CA ALA A 79 -15.09 32.28 14.73
C ALA A 79 -13.68 32.90 14.90
N THR A 80 -13.63 34.22 15.09
CA THR A 80 -12.38 34.91 15.46
C THR A 80 -11.91 34.48 16.86
N ASN A 81 -10.59 34.40 17.06
CA ASN A 81 -9.93 34.06 18.33
C ASN A 81 -10.36 32.71 18.95
N VAL A 82 -10.49 31.67 18.12
CA VAL A 82 -10.76 30.31 18.61
C VAL A 82 -9.52 29.65 19.22
N PRO A 83 -9.69 28.67 20.12
CA PRO A 83 -8.58 27.83 20.57
C PRO A 83 -7.90 27.09 19.41
N PRO A 84 -6.58 26.81 19.45
CA PRO A 84 -5.86 26.15 18.37
C PRO A 84 -6.48 24.81 17.94
N LEU A 85 -6.98 24.01 18.88
CA LEU A 85 -7.63 22.73 18.57
C LEU A 85 -8.88 22.90 17.69
N THR A 86 -9.63 23.98 17.88
CA THR A 86 -10.82 24.28 17.05
C THR A 86 -10.41 24.59 15.62
N GLU A 87 -9.31 25.32 15.43
CA GLU A 87 -8.73 25.59 14.12
C GLU A 87 -8.22 24.31 13.45
N PHE A 88 -7.50 23.45 14.20
CA PHE A 88 -7.04 22.15 13.71
C PHE A 88 -8.19 21.28 13.20
N LYS A 89 -9.30 21.24 13.94
CA LYS A 89 -10.52 20.54 13.54
C LYS A 89 -11.22 21.19 12.35
N ALA A 90 -11.10 22.50 12.18
CA ALA A 90 -11.61 23.17 10.98
C ALA A 90 -10.80 22.79 9.74
N VAL A 91 -9.47 22.72 9.83
CA VAL A 91 -8.60 22.24 8.74
C VAL A 91 -8.93 20.80 8.37
N GLU A 92 -9.05 19.91 9.36
CA GLU A 92 -9.44 18.50 9.15
C GLU A 92 -10.77 18.39 8.38
N ARG A 93 -11.81 19.10 8.84
CA ARG A 93 -13.12 19.11 8.18
C ARG A 93 -13.06 19.69 6.78
N PHE A 94 -12.28 20.75 6.58
CA PHE A 94 -12.08 21.35 5.27
C PHE A 94 -11.49 20.33 4.29
N VAL A 95 -10.39 19.66 4.67
CA VAL A 95 -9.73 18.66 3.82
C VAL A 95 -10.66 17.51 3.50
N TYR A 96 -11.37 16.95 4.49
CA TYR A 96 -12.32 15.87 4.27
C TYR A 96 -13.48 16.24 3.33
N ARG A 97 -13.92 17.50 3.35
CA ARG A 97 -14.97 17.99 2.45
C ARG A 97 -14.45 18.26 1.05
N ARG A 98 -13.21 18.73 0.91
CA ARG A 98 -12.65 19.19 -0.37
C ARG A 98 -11.93 18.10 -1.15
N ILE A 99 -11.40 17.08 -0.48
CA ILE A 99 -10.65 15.99 -1.09
C ILE A 99 -11.45 14.71 -0.94
N GLN A 100 -12.02 14.20 -2.02
CA GLN A 100 -12.78 12.94 -2.00
C GLN A 100 -11.85 11.77 -1.63
N TYR A 101 -12.30 10.85 -0.78
CA TYR A 101 -11.48 9.68 -0.43
C TYR A 101 -11.41 8.72 -1.62
N GLN A 102 -10.20 8.38 -2.05
CA GLN A 102 -9.95 7.39 -3.10
C GLN A 102 -8.59 6.73 -2.87
N TYR A 103 -8.57 5.40 -2.76
CA TYR A 103 -7.33 4.64 -2.65
C TYR A 103 -6.41 4.81 -3.86
N ASP A 104 -5.10 4.73 -3.62
CA ASP A 104 -4.06 4.89 -4.63
C ASP A 104 -4.15 3.92 -5.81
N TRP A 105 -4.56 2.69 -5.58
CA TRP A 105 -4.71 1.73 -6.69
C TRP A 105 -5.84 2.10 -7.65
N HIS A 106 -6.76 2.98 -7.26
CA HIS A 106 -7.77 3.58 -8.13
C HIS A 106 -7.31 4.93 -8.70
N GLY A 107 -6.63 5.75 -7.91
CA GLY A 107 -6.18 7.09 -8.33
C GLY A 107 -4.88 7.07 -9.12
N TRP A 108 -3.85 6.44 -8.58
CA TRP A 108 -2.47 6.40 -9.08
C TRP A 108 -2.11 5.10 -9.79
N TRP A 109 -3.01 4.10 -9.74
CA TRP A 109 -2.81 2.74 -10.25
C TRP A 109 -1.74 1.92 -9.51
N ASN A 110 -1.01 2.52 -8.56
CA ASN A 110 -0.03 1.85 -7.72
C ASN A 110 -0.62 1.47 -6.37
N LEU A 111 0.04 0.56 -5.64
CA LEU A 111 -0.39 0.12 -4.31
C LEU A 111 -0.40 1.29 -3.30
N ASP A 112 0.57 2.18 -3.42
CA ASP A 112 0.85 3.31 -2.53
C ASP A 112 1.59 4.41 -3.33
N TYR A 113 1.22 5.67 -3.13
CA TYR A 113 1.85 6.86 -3.69
C TYR A 113 1.48 8.10 -2.87
N TRP A 114 2.43 8.64 -2.11
CA TRP A 114 2.25 9.84 -1.31
C TRP A 114 2.40 11.08 -2.21
N PRO A 115 1.32 11.81 -2.51
CA PRO A 115 1.37 12.96 -3.41
C PRO A 115 1.88 14.22 -2.69
N THR A 116 2.32 15.20 -3.46
CA THR A 116 2.55 16.57 -2.98
C THR A 116 1.22 17.30 -2.72
N ALA A 117 1.21 18.33 -1.87
CA ALA A 117 -0.01 19.09 -1.60
C ALA A 117 -0.62 19.72 -2.88
N ALA A 118 0.21 20.13 -3.85
CA ALA A 118 -0.24 20.59 -5.16
C ALA A 118 -0.99 19.51 -5.94
N GLU A 119 -0.46 18.29 -6.02
CA GLU A 119 -1.11 17.15 -6.69
C GLU A 119 -2.46 16.82 -6.02
N VAL A 120 -2.50 16.78 -4.68
CA VAL A 120 -3.74 16.57 -3.91
C VAL A 120 -4.78 17.64 -4.27
N TRP A 121 -4.35 18.90 -4.27
CA TRP A 121 -5.23 20.03 -4.53
C TRP A 121 -5.72 20.06 -5.98
N GLU A 122 -4.90 19.68 -6.95
CA GLU A 122 -5.30 19.60 -8.36
C GLU A 122 -6.32 18.47 -8.58
N ARG A 123 -6.06 17.28 -8.03
CA ARG A 123 -6.86 16.08 -8.30
C ARG A 123 -8.17 16.02 -7.52
N LYS A 124 -8.25 16.73 -6.38
CA LYS A 124 -9.40 16.76 -5.45
C LYS A 124 -9.83 15.38 -4.94
N ARG A 125 -8.95 14.37 -5.03
CA ARG A 125 -9.20 13.01 -4.59
C ARG A 125 -7.89 12.36 -4.17
N GLU A 126 -7.86 11.77 -2.98
CA GLU A 126 -6.71 11.06 -2.40
C GLU A 126 -7.18 10.22 -1.21
N ASP A 127 -6.33 9.31 -0.72
CA ASP A 127 -6.59 8.59 0.51
C ASP A 127 -6.04 9.32 1.76
N CYS A 128 -5.68 8.58 2.80
CA CYS A 128 -5.20 9.13 4.06
C CYS A 128 -3.92 9.98 3.91
N ASP A 129 -2.99 9.58 3.04
CA ASP A 129 -1.68 10.19 2.92
C ASP A 129 -1.73 11.60 2.31
N GLY A 130 -2.38 11.77 1.16
CA GLY A 130 -2.51 13.04 0.47
C GLY A 130 -3.38 14.02 1.25
N ARG A 131 -4.42 13.51 1.92
CA ARG A 131 -5.22 14.31 2.86
C ARG A 131 -4.37 14.83 4.03
N ALA A 132 -3.52 13.98 4.61
CA ALA A 132 -2.60 14.38 5.67
C ALA A 132 -1.55 15.39 5.17
N VAL A 133 -0.95 15.16 3.99
CA VAL A 133 0.02 16.07 3.35
C VAL A 133 -0.58 17.47 3.16
N LEU A 134 -1.80 17.55 2.61
CA LEU A 134 -2.48 18.82 2.43
C LEU A 134 -2.82 19.48 3.76
N ALA A 135 -3.29 18.72 4.76
CA ALA A 135 -3.60 19.26 6.08
C ALA A 135 -2.36 19.83 6.78
N VAL A 136 -1.21 19.13 6.76
CA VAL A 136 0.06 19.66 7.29
C VAL A 136 0.45 20.94 6.56
N SER A 137 0.35 20.97 5.22
CA SER A 137 0.70 22.15 4.42
C SER A 137 -0.14 23.37 4.80
N ILE A 138 -1.45 23.18 4.97
CA ILE A 138 -2.37 24.23 5.42
C ILE A 138 -2.01 24.70 6.84
N LEU A 139 -1.81 23.78 7.78
CA LEU A 139 -1.48 24.13 9.17
C LEU A 139 -0.17 24.93 9.25
N ARG A 140 0.87 24.53 8.51
CA ARG A 140 2.13 25.28 8.45
C ARG A 140 1.94 26.67 7.84
N ALA A 141 1.16 26.79 6.77
CA ALA A 141 0.82 28.09 6.17
C ALA A 141 0.05 29.02 7.13
N ARG A 142 -0.70 28.44 8.06
CA ARG A 142 -1.47 29.15 9.10
C ARG A 142 -0.67 29.40 10.38
N GLY A 143 0.63 29.13 10.39
CA GLY A 143 1.52 29.48 11.50
C GLY A 143 1.78 28.37 12.52
N TYR A 144 1.49 27.11 12.17
CA TYR A 144 1.80 25.93 12.99
C TYR A 144 2.98 25.14 12.40
N PRO A 145 4.23 25.64 12.52
CA PRO A 145 5.40 25.05 11.89
C PRO A 145 5.71 23.62 12.38
N GLU A 146 5.27 23.26 13.58
CA GLU A 146 5.44 21.95 14.20
C GLU A 146 4.51 20.86 13.63
N ALA A 147 3.55 21.23 12.78
CA ALA A 147 2.69 20.26 12.11
C ALA A 147 3.53 19.29 11.28
N ARG A 148 3.31 17.98 11.46
CA ARG A 148 4.09 16.92 10.81
C ARG A 148 3.24 15.69 10.49
N LEU A 149 3.72 14.90 9.54
CA LEU A 149 3.17 13.60 9.20
C LEU A 149 3.60 12.55 10.23
N VAL A 150 2.65 11.69 10.58
CA VAL A 150 2.86 10.46 11.34
C VAL A 150 2.14 9.35 10.59
N ALA A 151 2.73 8.16 10.53
CA ALA A 151 2.15 7.04 9.82
C ALA A 151 2.45 5.70 10.48
N ASN A 152 1.69 4.70 10.06
CA ASN A 152 2.02 3.30 10.21
C ASN A 152 1.75 2.57 8.88
N LEU A 153 1.69 1.24 8.91
CA LEU A 153 1.47 0.43 7.71
C LEU A 153 0.08 0.57 7.08
N GLN A 154 -0.88 1.20 7.77
CA GLN A 154 -2.28 1.28 7.34
C GLN A 154 -2.75 2.70 7.05
N HIS A 155 -2.15 3.68 7.74
CA HIS A 155 -2.73 5.01 7.84
C HIS A 155 -1.66 6.07 8.02
N VAL A 156 -1.93 7.24 7.45
CA VAL A 156 -1.12 8.45 7.58
C VAL A 156 -2.01 9.55 8.15
N TRP A 157 -1.49 10.28 9.13
CA TRP A 157 -2.23 11.32 9.83
C TRP A 157 -1.33 12.49 10.25
N VAL A 158 -1.93 13.48 10.91
CA VAL A 158 -1.28 14.74 11.27
C VAL A 158 -1.07 14.80 12.78
N ALA A 159 0.11 15.22 13.20
CA ALA A 159 0.39 15.62 14.57
C ALA A 159 0.80 17.10 14.64
N VAL A 160 0.27 17.84 15.61
CA VAL A 160 0.59 19.24 15.91
C VAL A 160 0.79 19.40 17.41
N GLY A 161 2.04 19.55 17.84
CA GLY A 161 2.40 19.48 19.26
C GLY A 161 2.00 18.13 19.87
N THR A 162 1.13 18.17 20.89
CA THR A 162 0.56 16.98 21.54
C THR A 162 -0.77 16.53 20.92
N ASN A 163 -1.32 17.28 19.98
CA ASN A 163 -2.59 16.96 19.34
C ASN A 163 -2.36 16.08 18.12
N GLU A 164 -3.26 15.12 17.90
CA GLU A 164 -3.28 14.31 16.69
C GLU A 164 -4.65 14.40 16.03
N LEU A 165 -4.64 14.47 14.71
CA LEU A 165 -5.81 14.70 13.87
C LEU A 165 -5.91 13.56 12.86
N MET A 166 -7.03 13.48 12.18
CA MET A 166 -7.26 12.60 11.04
C MET A 166 -7.26 11.11 11.36
N GLY A 167 -7.79 10.73 12.52
CA GLY A 167 -7.89 9.32 12.94
C GLY A 167 -6.54 8.71 13.33
N PRO A 168 -5.88 9.23 14.38
CA PRO A 168 -4.58 8.70 14.81
C PRO A 168 -4.69 7.24 15.24
N MET A 169 -3.62 6.48 14.99
CA MET A 169 -3.49 5.10 15.44
C MET A 169 -2.43 4.98 16.54
N ALA A 170 -2.55 3.94 17.38
CA ALA A 170 -1.66 3.73 18.52
C ALA A 170 -0.19 3.49 18.09
N ASP A 171 0.01 2.71 17.03
CA ASP A 171 1.34 2.40 16.51
C ASP A 171 1.83 3.52 15.60
N LYS A 172 2.97 4.13 15.93
CA LYS A 172 3.60 5.24 15.18
C LYS A 172 4.87 4.77 14.50
N ASN A 173 4.72 3.86 13.54
CA ASN A 173 5.84 3.14 12.94
C ASN A 173 6.69 4.00 12.01
N PHE A 174 6.16 5.11 11.50
CA PHE A 174 6.87 6.04 10.67
C PHE A 174 6.60 7.47 11.17
N ARG A 175 7.66 8.15 11.60
CA ARG A 175 7.57 9.54 12.06
C ARG A 175 8.91 10.25 11.95
N ARG A 176 8.88 11.57 11.81
CA ARG A 176 10.09 12.40 11.92
C ARG A 176 10.28 12.87 13.35
N GLU A 177 11.47 12.65 13.92
CA GLU A 177 11.84 13.11 15.25
C GLU A 177 13.08 14.02 15.22
N GLY A 178 13.08 15.00 16.13
CA GLY A 178 14.13 16.01 16.22
C GLY A 178 14.07 17.04 15.09
N GLY A 179 15.20 17.70 14.85
CA GLY A 179 15.32 18.78 13.87
C GLY A 179 14.97 20.16 14.43
N LYS A 180 15.22 21.18 13.61
CA LYS A 180 14.84 22.57 13.86
C LYS A 180 14.11 23.12 12.65
N MET A 181 13.13 23.98 12.90
CA MET A 181 12.47 24.70 11.82
C MET A 181 13.39 25.81 11.31
N VAL A 182 13.69 25.79 10.02
CA VAL A 182 14.45 26.83 9.30
C VAL A 182 13.65 27.17 8.04
N ASP A 183 13.23 28.42 7.90
CA ASP A 183 12.42 28.91 6.77
C ASP A 183 11.17 28.05 6.48
N GLY A 184 10.47 27.64 7.55
CA GLY A 184 9.26 26.81 7.45
C GLY A 184 9.51 25.34 7.09
N LYS A 185 10.77 24.91 6.96
CA LYS A 185 11.17 23.52 6.70
C LYS A 185 11.78 22.88 7.94
N LEU A 186 11.45 21.61 8.17
CA LEU A 186 12.04 20.85 9.28
C LEU A 186 13.43 20.31 8.86
N VAL A 187 14.50 20.97 9.29
CA VAL A 187 15.88 20.61 8.93
C VAL A 187 16.51 19.76 10.03
N GLY A 188 17.21 18.69 9.63
CA GLY A 188 17.95 17.82 10.56
C GLY A 188 17.10 16.83 11.35
N ALA A 189 15.80 16.72 11.05
CA ALA A 189 14.94 15.69 11.62
C ALA A 189 15.27 14.32 11.03
N LYS A 190 15.30 13.29 11.88
CA LYS A 190 15.55 11.90 11.48
C LYS A 190 14.22 11.18 11.29
N THR A 191 14.12 10.41 10.21
CA THR A 191 13.01 9.47 10.01
C THR A 191 13.22 8.26 10.92
N VAL A 192 12.27 8.04 11.83
CA VAL A 192 12.26 6.91 12.75
C VAL A 192 11.28 5.89 12.21
N ILE A 193 11.81 4.69 11.92
CA ILE A 193 11.03 3.54 11.50
C ILE A 193 11.09 2.50 12.60
N THR A 194 9.94 2.07 13.12
CA THR A 194 9.85 1.01 14.14
C THR A 194 9.06 -0.17 13.62
N LEU A 195 9.34 -1.36 14.17
CA LEU A 195 8.56 -2.55 13.83
C LEU A 195 7.11 -2.39 14.33
N PRO A 196 6.11 -2.68 13.50
CA PRO A 196 4.70 -2.67 13.88
C PRO A 196 4.38 -3.79 14.87
N ALA A 197 3.36 -3.57 15.71
CA ALA A 197 2.79 -4.67 16.48
C ALA A 197 2.16 -5.72 15.54
N LEU A 198 2.08 -6.97 16.01
CA LEU A 198 1.44 -8.05 15.24
C LEU A 198 -0.01 -7.69 14.86
N LYS A 199 -0.73 -6.99 15.75
CA LYS A 199 -2.09 -6.52 15.45
C LYS A 199 -2.10 -5.64 14.20
N THR A 200 -1.22 -4.63 14.16
CA THR A 200 -1.09 -3.70 13.02
C THR A 200 -0.68 -4.42 11.74
N LEU A 201 0.19 -5.42 11.80
CA LEU A 201 0.52 -6.27 10.64
C LEU A 201 -0.70 -7.02 10.11
N LEU A 202 -1.48 -7.63 10.99
CA LEU A 202 -2.69 -8.37 10.62
C LEU A 202 -3.78 -7.45 10.09
N ASP A 203 -3.95 -6.26 10.69
CA ASP A 203 -4.91 -5.25 10.22
C ASP A 203 -4.48 -4.71 8.84
N SER A 204 -3.18 -4.48 8.63
CA SER A 204 -2.64 -4.09 7.31
C SER A 204 -2.86 -5.18 6.28
N LEU A 205 -2.67 -6.45 6.65
CA LEU A 205 -2.96 -7.57 5.77
C LEU A 205 -4.45 -7.65 5.42
N ALA A 206 -5.35 -7.33 6.36
CA ALA A 206 -6.78 -7.29 6.08
C ALA A 206 -7.20 -6.19 5.09
N MET A 207 -6.42 -5.11 4.94
CA MET A 207 -6.67 -4.09 3.91
C MET A 207 -6.62 -4.64 2.48
N THR A 208 -6.11 -5.87 2.29
CA THR A 208 -6.19 -6.59 1.01
C THR A 208 -7.63 -6.74 0.49
N CYS A 209 -8.67 -6.73 1.35
CA CYS A 209 -10.07 -6.74 0.88
C CYS A 209 -10.48 -5.50 0.09
N LYS A 210 -9.76 -4.38 0.25
CA LYS A 210 -9.99 -3.14 -0.50
C LYS A 210 -9.19 -3.10 -1.80
N PHE A 211 -8.17 -3.95 -1.94
CA PHE A 211 -7.29 -4.03 -3.10
C PHE A 211 -7.97 -4.75 -4.28
N PRO A 212 -7.69 -4.41 -5.55
CA PRO A 212 -8.34 -5.04 -6.69
C PRO A 212 -8.04 -6.55 -6.76
N ALA A 213 -9.06 -7.37 -6.54
CA ALA A 213 -8.91 -8.82 -6.38
C ALA A 213 -8.19 -9.50 -7.55
N TRP A 214 -8.39 -9.02 -8.79
CA TRP A 214 -7.75 -9.57 -9.98
C TRP A 214 -6.22 -9.47 -9.94
N ARG A 215 -5.65 -8.44 -9.29
CA ARG A 215 -4.19 -8.28 -9.13
C ARG A 215 -3.62 -9.36 -8.22
N VAL A 216 -4.34 -9.71 -7.14
CA VAL A 216 -3.95 -10.80 -6.24
C VAL A 216 -4.09 -12.14 -6.94
N VAL A 217 -5.19 -12.37 -7.66
CA VAL A 217 -5.39 -13.58 -8.48
C VAL A 217 -4.26 -13.76 -9.50
N LEU A 218 -3.85 -12.69 -10.20
CA LEU A 218 -2.72 -12.72 -11.12
C LEU A 218 -1.44 -13.21 -10.43
N MET A 219 -1.11 -12.67 -9.26
CA MET A 219 0.07 -13.08 -8.48
C MET A 219 -0.04 -14.54 -8.04
N LEU A 220 -1.18 -14.96 -7.48
CA LEU A 220 -1.40 -16.33 -7.03
C LEU A 220 -1.29 -17.36 -8.17
N VAL A 221 -1.97 -17.12 -9.29
CA VAL A 221 -1.93 -18.00 -10.46
C VAL A 221 -0.52 -18.07 -11.05
N THR A 222 0.19 -16.94 -11.11
CA THR A 222 1.59 -16.90 -11.55
C THR A 222 2.48 -17.72 -10.63
N LEU A 223 2.35 -17.55 -9.31
CA LEU A 223 3.11 -18.32 -8.33
C LEU A 223 2.87 -19.82 -8.52
N LEU A 224 1.61 -20.23 -8.66
CA LEU A 224 1.25 -21.63 -8.91
C LEU A 224 1.86 -22.14 -10.23
N ALA A 225 1.77 -21.38 -11.32
CA ALA A 225 2.34 -21.75 -12.63
C ALA A 225 3.88 -21.88 -12.60
N LEU A 226 4.55 -21.05 -11.81
CA LEU A 226 6.00 -21.14 -11.62
C LEU A 226 6.40 -22.33 -10.75
N VAL A 227 5.56 -22.76 -9.81
CA VAL A 227 5.78 -23.99 -9.02
C VAL A 227 5.46 -25.24 -9.84
N PHE A 228 4.33 -25.23 -10.56
CA PHE A 228 3.79 -26.34 -11.34
C PHE A 228 3.22 -25.85 -12.67
N HIS A 229 3.92 -26.14 -13.77
CA HIS A 229 3.55 -25.62 -15.09
C HIS A 229 2.31 -26.33 -15.66
N PRO A 230 1.32 -25.62 -16.24
CA PRO A 230 0.06 -26.21 -16.72
C PRO A 230 0.23 -27.23 -17.86
N ALA A 231 1.34 -27.19 -18.59
CA ALA A 231 1.66 -28.17 -19.63
C ALA A 231 2.09 -29.55 -19.08
N ALA A 232 2.39 -29.68 -17.78
CA ALA A 232 2.73 -30.96 -17.18
C ALA A 232 1.47 -31.83 -16.97
N ASP A 233 0.41 -31.22 -16.44
CA ASP A 233 -0.91 -31.83 -16.26
C ASP A 233 -1.93 -30.70 -16.07
N THR A 234 -2.67 -30.40 -17.14
CA THR A 234 -3.62 -29.28 -17.15
C THR A 234 -4.79 -29.50 -16.20
N GLY A 235 -5.26 -30.74 -16.04
CA GLY A 235 -6.37 -31.07 -15.15
C GLY A 235 -5.99 -30.85 -13.69
N ARG A 236 -4.81 -31.36 -13.28
CA ARG A 236 -4.30 -31.13 -11.93
C ARG A 236 -3.97 -29.66 -11.67
N PHE A 237 -3.42 -28.94 -12.65
CA PHE A 237 -3.17 -27.51 -12.53
C PHE A 237 -4.48 -26.74 -12.26
N ALA A 238 -5.53 -27.01 -13.03
CA ALA A 238 -6.84 -26.37 -12.85
C ALA A 238 -7.44 -26.67 -11.46
N MET A 239 -7.34 -27.93 -11.00
CA MET A 239 -7.77 -28.31 -9.64
C MET A 239 -7.02 -27.54 -8.55
N LEU A 240 -5.69 -27.47 -8.62
CA LEU A 240 -4.86 -26.74 -7.64
C LEU A 240 -5.16 -25.23 -7.68
N CYS A 241 -5.40 -24.69 -8.86
CA CYS A 241 -5.82 -23.31 -9.03
C CYS A 241 -7.17 -23.06 -8.36
N ALA A 242 -8.16 -23.93 -8.55
CA ALA A 242 -9.47 -23.82 -7.93
C ALA A 242 -9.39 -23.86 -6.39
N VAL A 243 -8.59 -24.78 -5.82
CA VAL A 243 -8.35 -24.87 -4.37
C VAL A 243 -7.70 -23.59 -3.83
N MET A 244 -6.69 -23.07 -4.53
CA MET A 244 -6.02 -21.84 -4.14
C MET A 244 -6.95 -20.62 -4.20
N LEU A 245 -7.80 -20.52 -5.24
CA LEU A 245 -8.78 -19.44 -5.36
C LEU A 245 -9.90 -19.55 -4.32
N ALA A 246 -10.32 -20.75 -3.95
CA ALA A 246 -11.23 -20.96 -2.83
C ALA A 246 -10.59 -20.49 -1.51
N GLY A 247 -9.31 -20.80 -1.29
CA GLY A 247 -8.54 -20.27 -0.16
C GLY A 247 -8.47 -18.74 -0.14
N TYR A 248 -8.26 -18.11 -1.31
CA TYR A 248 -8.27 -16.66 -1.44
C TYR A 248 -9.65 -16.04 -1.15
N ALA A 249 -10.74 -16.69 -1.56
CA ALA A 249 -12.09 -16.23 -1.24
C ALA A 249 -12.36 -16.27 0.28
N VAL A 250 -11.94 -17.34 0.97
CA VAL A 250 -12.03 -17.44 2.44
C VAL A 250 -11.14 -16.38 3.11
N PHE A 251 -9.95 -16.11 2.55
CA PHE A 251 -9.09 -15.03 3.03
C PHE A 251 -9.75 -13.66 2.89
N LEU A 252 -10.44 -13.39 1.79
CA LEU A 252 -11.19 -12.14 1.60
C LEU A 252 -12.34 -11.99 2.61
N ASP A 253 -13.07 -13.08 2.91
CA ASP A 253 -14.10 -13.06 3.97
C ASP A 253 -13.49 -12.73 5.34
N TRP A 254 -12.34 -13.33 5.67
CA TRP A 254 -11.58 -12.95 6.87
C TRP A 254 -11.18 -11.48 6.88
N CYS A 255 -10.62 -10.98 5.78
CA CYS A 255 -10.20 -9.58 5.64
C CYS A 255 -11.38 -8.62 5.88
N VAL A 256 -12.54 -8.88 5.25
CA VAL A 256 -13.76 -8.06 5.42
C VAL A 256 -14.24 -8.06 6.87
N ARG A 257 -14.34 -9.24 7.48
CA ARG A 257 -14.76 -9.36 8.88
C ARG A 257 -13.81 -8.64 9.83
N ARG A 258 -12.50 -8.75 9.59
CA ARG A 258 -11.49 -8.06 10.40
C ARG A 258 -11.54 -6.55 10.23
N THR A 259 -11.84 -6.04 9.03
CA THR A 259 -11.99 -4.58 8.83
C THR A 259 -13.28 -4.03 9.41
N ASP A 260 -14.35 -4.83 9.46
CA ASP A 260 -15.68 -4.37 9.92
C ASP A 260 -15.88 -4.55 11.43
N ARG A 261 -15.25 -5.57 12.02
CA ARG A 261 -15.31 -5.85 13.45
C ARG A 261 -14.00 -5.38 14.05
N ASP A 262 -14.00 -4.24 14.74
CA ASP A 262 -12.89 -3.77 15.57
C ASP A 262 -12.52 -4.77 16.71
N THR A 263 -13.10 -5.97 16.75
CA THR A 263 -12.82 -7.01 17.74
C THR A 263 -11.74 -7.98 17.26
N VAL A 264 -10.79 -8.30 18.14
CA VAL A 264 -9.62 -9.16 17.89
C VAL A 264 -10.00 -10.66 17.95
N ASP A 265 -11.26 -11.01 17.69
CA ASP A 265 -11.72 -12.37 17.87
C ASP A 265 -11.01 -13.31 16.88
N PHE A 266 -10.63 -14.48 17.38
CA PHE A 266 -9.98 -15.50 16.57
C PHE A 266 -10.97 -16.02 15.51
N ASP A 267 -10.69 -15.73 14.25
CA ASP A 267 -11.49 -16.18 13.10
C ASP A 267 -10.79 -17.34 12.39
N TRP A 268 -11.48 -18.49 12.34
CA TRP A 268 -11.03 -19.71 11.67
C TRP A 268 -10.82 -19.54 10.16
N ASN A 269 -11.40 -18.52 9.54
CA ASN A 269 -11.21 -18.26 8.12
C ASN A 269 -9.74 -18.02 7.76
N PHE A 270 -8.96 -17.34 8.61
CA PHE A 270 -7.55 -17.11 8.34
C PHE A 270 -6.71 -18.40 8.24
N PRO A 271 -6.71 -19.31 9.24
CA PRO A 271 -5.98 -20.56 9.13
C PRO A 271 -6.54 -21.47 8.03
N VAL A 272 -7.86 -21.50 7.79
CA VAL A 272 -8.45 -22.29 6.69
C VAL A 272 -7.94 -21.79 5.34
N ALA A 273 -7.95 -20.48 5.11
CA ALA A 273 -7.42 -19.87 3.90
C ALA A 273 -5.92 -20.21 3.71
N ALA A 274 -5.13 -20.10 4.77
CA ALA A 274 -3.70 -20.43 4.74
C ALA A 274 -3.48 -21.91 4.36
N VAL A 275 -4.24 -22.84 4.93
CA VAL A 275 -4.16 -24.28 4.60
C VAL A 275 -4.50 -24.54 3.14
N LEU A 276 -5.54 -23.91 2.60
CA LEU A 276 -5.94 -24.09 1.19
C LEU A 276 -4.87 -23.55 0.22
N ILE A 277 -4.38 -22.33 0.44
CA ILE A 277 -3.39 -21.68 -0.42
C ILE A 277 -2.04 -22.42 -0.34
N LEU A 278 -1.51 -22.61 0.88
CA LEU A 278 -0.21 -23.26 1.07
C LEU A 278 -0.28 -24.74 0.73
N GLY A 279 -1.39 -25.42 1.02
CA GLY A 279 -1.63 -26.81 0.65
C GLY A 279 -1.60 -27.04 -0.86
N ALA A 280 -2.22 -26.14 -1.63
CA ALA A 280 -2.15 -26.18 -3.10
C ALA A 280 -0.70 -26.02 -3.60
N LEU A 281 0.07 -25.09 -3.04
CA LEU A 281 1.48 -24.88 -3.41
C LEU A 281 2.37 -26.07 -3.04
N VAL A 282 2.18 -26.66 -1.86
CA VAL A 282 2.92 -27.86 -1.43
C VAL A 282 2.58 -29.06 -2.31
N ALA A 283 1.32 -29.26 -2.66
CA ALA A 283 0.88 -30.32 -3.58
C ALA A 283 1.45 -30.12 -5.00
N ALA A 284 1.44 -28.87 -5.48
CA ALA A 284 2.06 -28.47 -6.75
C ALA A 284 3.56 -28.81 -6.77
N TRP A 285 4.29 -28.41 -5.73
CA TRP A 285 5.73 -28.64 -5.60
C TRP A 285 6.08 -30.14 -5.52
N ARG A 286 5.34 -30.91 -4.72
CA ARG A 286 5.52 -32.38 -4.60
C ARG A 286 5.28 -33.08 -5.93
N THR A 287 4.25 -32.66 -6.67
CA THR A 287 3.95 -33.22 -7.99
C THR A 287 5.07 -32.90 -8.99
N ALA A 288 5.50 -31.64 -9.06
CA ALA A 288 6.59 -31.21 -9.93
C ALA A 288 7.89 -31.99 -9.64
N LYS A 289 8.18 -32.29 -8.37
CA LYS A 289 9.35 -33.08 -7.98
C LYS A 289 9.26 -34.53 -8.46
N ARG A 290 8.09 -35.17 -8.38
CA ARG A 290 7.89 -36.56 -8.84
C ARG A 290 8.06 -36.67 -10.34
N SER A 291 7.50 -35.73 -11.11
CA SER A 291 7.65 -35.70 -12.57
C SER A 291 9.08 -35.41 -13.05
N ALA A 292 9.97 -34.93 -12.20
CA ALA A 292 11.37 -34.69 -12.53
C ALA A 292 12.28 -35.92 -12.30
N VAL A 293 11.77 -36.94 -11.62
CA VAL A 293 12.49 -38.19 -11.29
C VAL A 293 12.06 -39.36 -12.19
N ALA A 294 10.85 -39.30 -12.73
CA ALA A 294 10.31 -40.25 -13.71
C ALA A 294 10.75 -39.87 -15.14
#